data_AF-A0A4R3XLE9-F1
#
_entry.id   AF-A0A4R3XLE9-F1
#
_cell.length_a   1.000
_cell.length_b   1.000
_cell.length_c   1.000
_cell.angle_alpha   90.00
_cell.angle_beta   90.00
_cell.angle_gamma   90.00
#
_symmetry.space_group_name_H-M   'P 1'
#
loop_
_entity.id
_entity.type
_entity.pdbx_description
1 polymer ?
#
loop_
_entity_poly.entity_id
_entity_poly.type
_entity_poly.pdbx_seq_one_letter_code
_entity_poly.pdbx_strand_id
1 'polypeptide(L)' 'MSFLDDDRQKKPTAHEIGADLSMLSVDELDSRIGLLRQEITRLEAEKERKAAGRRAADGLFRS' A
#
# COMPACT_ATOMS: atom_id res chain seq x y z
N MET A 1 10.99 -0.05 28.41
CA MET A 1 11.97 0.20 27.33
C MET A 1 11.58 -0.65 26.12
N SER A 2 11.13 -0.01 25.03
CA SER A 2 11.40 -0.46 23.66
C SER A 2 11.04 0.70 22.72
N PHE A 3 12.03 1.56 22.47
CA PHE A 3 11.96 2.75 21.62
C PHE A 3 12.71 2.47 20.30
N LEU A 4 12.41 1.37 19.59
CA LEU A 4 13.29 0.89 18.51
C LEU A 4 12.61 0.51 17.17
N ASP A 5 11.42 1.01 16.83
CA ASP A 5 10.86 0.73 15.48
C ASP A 5 10.35 1.96 14.70
N ASP A 6 10.64 3.19 15.13
CA ASP A 6 10.11 4.40 14.46
C ASP A 6 11.15 5.24 13.71
N ASP A 7 12.33 4.67 13.42
CA ASP A 7 13.36 5.34 12.61
C ASP A 7 13.62 4.59 11.29
N ARG A 8 12.56 4.01 10.72
CA ARG A 8 12.59 3.62 9.31
C ARG A 8 12.65 4.91 8.52
N GLN A 9 13.84 5.27 8.02
CA GLN A 9 14.04 6.27 6.96
C GLN A 9 12.83 6.16 6.02
N LYS A 10 11.92 7.14 6.11
CA LYS A 10 10.77 7.20 5.23
C LYS A 10 11.38 7.36 3.84
N LYS A 11 11.38 6.27 3.08
CA LYS A 11 11.85 6.29 1.69
C LYS A 11 11.18 7.51 1.04
N PRO A 12 11.93 8.37 0.34
CA PRO A 12 11.36 9.56 -0.26
C PRO A 12 10.10 9.16 -1.03
N THR A 13 8.99 9.81 -0.70
CA THR A 13 7.69 9.49 -1.27
C THR A 13 7.78 9.81 -2.76
N ALA A 14 7.87 8.78 -3.60
CA ALA A 14 8.02 8.95 -5.05
C ALA A 14 6.79 9.63 -5.69
N HIS A 15 5.65 9.63 -4.98
CA HIS A 15 4.41 10.27 -5.39
C HIS A 15 3.56 10.63 -4.15
N GLU A 16 2.84 11.75 -4.22
CA GLU A 16 1.85 12.18 -3.22
C GLU A 16 0.44 12.20 -3.85
N ILE A 17 -0.53 11.59 -3.16
CA ILE A 17 -1.91 11.50 -3.62
C ILE A 17 -2.55 12.88 -3.65
N GLY A 18 -3.09 13.27 -4.80
CA GLY A 18 -3.73 14.58 -4.98
C GLY A 18 -2.74 15.73 -5.25
N ALA A 19 -1.45 15.42 -5.48
CA ALA A 19 -0.48 16.42 -5.91
C ALA A 19 -0.85 17.03 -7.28
N ASP A 20 -0.51 18.31 -7.47
CA ASP A 20 -0.69 18.98 -8.75
C ASP A 20 0.12 18.27 -9.86
N LEU A 21 -0.51 18.16 -11.02
CA LEU A 21 0.03 17.47 -12.19
C LEU A 21 0.43 18.45 -13.30
N SER A 22 0.15 19.75 -13.14
CA SER A 22 0.30 20.76 -14.19
C SER A 22 1.73 20.88 -14.77
N MET A 23 2.74 20.59 -13.95
CA MET A 23 4.16 20.68 -14.32
C MET A 23 4.79 19.32 -14.68
N LEU A 24 4.01 18.23 -14.71
CA LEU A 24 4.54 16.90 -14.98
C LEU A 24 4.50 16.58 -16.47
N SER A 25 5.57 15.95 -16.94
CA SER A 25 5.62 15.33 -18.27
C SER A 25 4.80 14.04 -18.32
N VAL A 26 4.50 13.58 -19.53
CA VAL A 26 3.80 12.30 -19.77
C VAL A 26 4.57 11.12 -19.17
N ASP A 27 5.89 11.07 -19.37
CA ASP A 27 6.73 9.99 -18.84
C ASP A 27 6.76 9.96 -17.30
N GLU A 28 6.73 11.13 -16.66
CA GLU A 28 6.62 11.22 -15.20
C GLU A 28 5.25 10.74 -14.70
N LEU A 29 4.18 11.07 -15.42
CA LEU A 29 2.83 10.58 -15.12
C LEU A 29 2.77 9.06 -15.25
N ASP A 30 3.32 8.49 -16.33
CA ASP A 30 3.37 7.04 -16.54
C ASP A 30 4.16 6.32 -15.44
N SER A 31 5.30 6.89 -15.05
CA SER A 31 6.11 6.37 -13.94
C SER A 31 5.34 6.36 -12.61
N ARG A 32 4.65 7.45 -12.30
CA ARG A 32 3.80 7.56 -11.08
C ARG A 32 2.62 6.60 -11.11
N ILE A 33 1.94 6.47 -12.25
CA ILE A 33 0.85 5.51 -12.44
C ILE A 33 1.34 4.09 -12.21
N GLY A 34 2.51 3.74 -12.76
CA GLY A 34 3.14 2.43 -12.57
C GLY A 34 3.36 2.10 -11.09
N LEU A 35 3.92 3.04 -10.33
CA LEU A 35 4.15 2.88 -8.89
C LEU A 35 2.83 2.67 -8.12
N LEU A 36 1.80 3.47 -8.41
CA LEU A 36 0.51 3.36 -7.75
C LEU A 36 -0.20 2.04 -8.06
N ARG A 37 -0.13 1.55 -9.30
CA ARG A 37 -0.71 0.25 -9.67
C ARG A 37 -0.05 -0.92 -8.95
N GLN A 38 1.28 -0.87 -8.77
CA GLN A 38 2.00 -1.88 -8.00
C GLN A 38 1.56 -1.85 -6.53
N GLU A 39 1.41 -0.67 -5.94
CA GLU A 39 0.95 -0.55 -4.56
C GLU A 39 -0.50 -1.02 -4.39
N ILE A 40 -1.39 -0.72 -5.33
CA ILE A 40 -2.76 -1.26 -5.34
C ILE A 40 -2.74 -2.79 -5.31
N THR A 41 -1.95 -3.40 -6.20
CA THR A 41 -1.84 -4.87 -6.28
C THR A 41 -1.37 -5.47 -4.95
N ARG A 42 -0.37 -4.85 -4.31
CA ARG A 42 0.13 -5.27 -2.99
C ARG A 42 -0.96 -5.16 -1.91
N LEU A 43 -1.70 -4.06 -1.89
CA LEU A 43 -2.77 -3.84 -0.91
C LEU A 43 -3.93 -4.82 -1.10
N GLU A 44 -4.29 -5.13 -2.35
CA GLU A 44 -5.30 -6.12 -2.68
C GLU A 44 -4.90 -7.52 -2.21
N ALA A 45 -3.65 -7.93 -2.47
CA ALA A 45 -3.12 -9.21 -2.00
C ALA A 45 -3.16 -9.31 -0.46
N GLU A 46 -2.72 -8.28 0.26
CA GLU A 46 -2.79 -8.25 1.73
C GLU A 46 -4.23 -8.24 2.26
N LYS A 47 -5.14 -7.52 1.61
CA LYS A 47 -6.58 -7.55 1.93
C LYS A 47 -7.13 -8.96 1.79
N GLU A 48 -6.81 -9.66 0.71
CA GLU A 48 -7.27 -11.02 0.48
C GLU A 48 -6.72 -12.00 1.53
N ARG A 49 -5.42 -11.92 1.84
CA ARG A 49 -4.80 -12.72 2.91
C ARG A 49 -5.49 -12.50 4.26
N LYS A 50 -5.77 -11.25 4.62
CA LYS A 50 -6.46 -10.91 5.88
C LYS A 50 -7.92 -11.35 5.87
N ALA A 51 -8.61 -11.25 4.74
CA ALA A 51 -9.99 -11.73 4.59
C ALA A 51 -10.08 -13.26 4.73
N ALA A 52 -9.13 -14.00 4.14
CA ALA A 52 -9.05 -15.45 4.29
C ALA A 52 -8.85 -15.86 5.76
N GLY A 53 -7.96 -15.18 6.48
CA GLY A 53 -7.77 -15.39 7.92
C GLY A 53 -9.04 -15.14 8.74
N ARG A 54 -9.79 -14.07 8.42
CA ARG A 54 -11.07 -13.78 9.08
C ARG A 54 -12.11 -14.88 8.85
N ARG A 55 -12.28 -15.34 7.60
CA ARG A 55 -13.24 -16.41 7.27
C ARG A 55 -12.89 -17.73 7.97
N ALA A 56 -11.60 -18.06 8.06
CA ALA A 56 -11.14 -19.26 8.78
C ALA A 56 -11.46 -19.18 10.28
N ALA A 57 -11.28 -18.00 10.90
CA ALA A 57 -11.66 -17.77 12.29
C ALA A 57 -13.19 -17.85 12.48
N ASP A 58 -13.97 -17.18 11.64
CA ASP A 58 -15.44 -17.19 11.73
C ASP A 58 -16.05 -18.60 11.58
N GLY A 59 -15.39 -19.49 10.81
CA GLY A 59 -15.77 -20.89 10.69
C GLY A 59 -15.46 -21.73 11.94
N LEU A 60 -14.41 -21.37 12.69
CA LEU A 60 -14.01 -22.07 13.93
C LEU A 60 -14.87 -21.68 15.13
N PHE A 61 -15.43 -20.46 15.15
CA PHE A 61 -16.32 -19.99 16.24
C PHE A 61 -17.81 -20.33 16.04
N ARG A 62 -18.18 -20.96 14.93
CA ARG A 62 -19.57 -21.39 14.63
C ARG A 62 -19.81 -22.89 14.81
N SER A 63 -18.82 -23.65 15.32
CA SER A 63 -18.97 -25.04 15.76
C SER A 63 -19.29 -25.12 17.25
#